data_AF-A0A7W1GSM9-F1
#
_entry.id   AF-A0A7W1GSM9-F1
#
_cell.length_a   1.000
_cell.length_b   1.000
_cell.length_c   1.000
_cell.angle_alpha   90.00
_cell.angle_beta   90.00
_cell.angle_gamma   90.00
#
_symmetry.space_group_name_H-M   'P 1'
#
loop_
_entity.id
_entity.type
_entity.pdbx_description
1 polymer ?
#
loop_
_entity_poly.entity_id
_entity_poly.type
_entity_poly.pdbx_seq_one_letter_code
_entity_poly.pdbx_strand_id
1 'polypeptide(L)'
;MRHAAIAIGRELERRMPDRVTTFWWKEQRPPGSVFVDYNQNARDRTIASAYSLRPRPGAPVSTPLRWDEVTDVDPQDCTLHTVPGLLQQRPDPHQAIDERAYGLDELLEWYARDERAGHGDMPYPPDYPKMEGEPVRVQPSRAREQ
;
A
#
# COMPACT_ATOMS: atom_id res chain seq x y z
N MET A 1 11.67 -4.19 5.03
CA MET A 1 10.58 -3.23 4.71
C MET A 1 9.47 -3.90 3.89
N ARG A 2 9.72 -4.39 2.66
CA ARG A 2 8.69 -5.12 1.86
C ARG A 2 8.06 -6.34 2.56
N HIS A 3 8.84 -7.17 3.27
CA HIS A 3 8.29 -8.30 4.03
C HIS A 3 7.27 -7.88 5.10
N ALA A 4 7.52 -6.76 5.79
CA ALA A 4 6.58 -6.19 6.76
C ALA A 4 5.28 -5.75 6.08
N ALA A 5 5.36 -5.14 4.88
CA ALA A 5 4.18 -4.79 4.10
C ALA A 5 3.38 -6.01 3.62
N ILE A 6 4.06 -7.10 3.24
CA ILE A 6 3.42 -8.39 2.92
C ILE A 6 2.64 -8.90 4.15
N ALA A 7 3.27 -8.89 5.33
CA ALA A 7 2.64 -9.34 6.57
C ALA A 7 1.39 -8.51 6.92
N ILE A 8 1.44 -7.18 6.79
CA ILE A 8 0.27 -6.31 6.97
C ILE A 8 -0.83 -6.69 5.97
N GLY A 9 -0.50 -6.82 4.68
CA GLY A 9 -1.48 -7.18 3.65
C GLY A 9 -2.20 -8.49 3.95
N ARG A 10 -1.46 -9.52 4.38
CA ARG A 10 -2.01 -10.82 4.77
C ARG A 10 -2.87 -10.75 6.01
N GLU A 11 -2.47 -9.97 7.01
CA GLU A 11 -3.28 -9.77 8.21
C GLU A 11 -4.60 -9.08 7.88
N LEU A 12 -4.58 -8.05 7.01
CA LEU A 12 -5.79 -7.38 6.55
C LEU A 12 -6.70 -8.32 5.77
N GLU A 13 -6.16 -9.10 4.83
CA GLU A 13 -6.89 -10.10 4.05
C GLU A 13 -7.50 -11.19 4.96
N ARG A 14 -6.77 -11.68 5.99
CA ARG A 14 -7.32 -12.63 6.96
C ARG A 14 -8.45 -12.05 7.81
N ARG A 15 -8.36 -10.78 8.19
CA ARG A 15 -9.40 -10.10 8.99
C ARG A 15 -10.61 -9.67 8.17
N MET A 16 -10.42 -9.41 6.88
CA MET A 16 -11.43 -8.86 5.98
C MET A 16 -11.39 -9.54 4.60
N PRO A 17 -11.61 -10.87 4.52
CA PRO A 17 -11.39 -11.64 3.29
C PRO A 17 -12.30 -11.23 2.13
N ASP A 18 -13.49 -10.69 2.43
CA ASP A 18 -14.44 -10.23 1.41
C ASP A 18 -14.17 -8.79 0.93
N ARG A 19 -13.20 -8.09 1.54
CA ARG A 19 -12.93 -6.66 1.28
C ARG A 19 -11.50 -6.36 0.90
N VAL A 20 -10.55 -7.19 1.29
CA VAL A 20 -9.12 -6.96 1.07
C VAL A 20 -8.51 -8.17 0.38
N THR A 21 -7.63 -7.93 -0.58
CA THR A 21 -6.86 -9.00 -1.22
C THR A 21 -5.38 -8.65 -1.37
N THR A 22 -4.52 -9.67 -1.29
CA THR A 22 -3.10 -9.58 -1.66
C THR A 22 -2.79 -10.25 -2.99
N PHE A 23 -3.80 -10.72 -3.73
CA PHE A 23 -3.59 -11.40 -5.00
C PHE A 23 -2.98 -10.48 -6.06
N TRP A 24 -1.80 -10.89 -6.53
CA TRP A 24 -1.04 -10.14 -7.51
C TRP A 24 -1.79 -9.98 -8.83
N TRP A 25 -2.37 -11.09 -9.32
CA TRP A 25 -3.10 -11.18 -10.57
C TRP A 25 -4.47 -10.53 -10.47
N LYS A 26 -4.77 -9.59 -11.37
CA LYS A 26 -6.03 -8.83 -11.35
C LYS A 26 -7.24 -9.74 -11.51
N GLU A 27 -7.12 -10.76 -12.35
CA GLU A 27 -8.13 -11.78 -12.64
C GLU A 27 -8.46 -12.68 -11.44
N GLN A 28 -7.55 -12.76 -10.45
CA GLN A 28 -7.78 -13.53 -9.23
C GLN A 28 -8.43 -12.70 -8.13
N ARG A 29 -8.39 -11.36 -8.22
CA ARG A 29 -8.88 -10.47 -7.17
C ARG A 29 -10.40 -10.61 -7.03
N PRO A 30 -10.91 -10.84 -5.81
CA PRO A 30 -12.35 -10.83 -5.57
C PRO A 30 -12.98 -9.52 -6.08
N PRO A 31 -14.10 -9.57 -6.81
CA PRO A 31 -14.77 -8.36 -7.29
C PRO A 31 -15.09 -7.39 -6.14
N GLY A 32 -14.74 -6.11 -6.31
CA GLY A 32 -14.97 -5.08 -5.30
C GLY A 32 -13.97 -5.08 -4.13
N SER A 33 -13.00 -5.99 -4.09
CA SER A 33 -11.95 -5.98 -3.06
C SER A 33 -10.90 -4.89 -3.29
N VAL A 34 -10.35 -4.39 -2.19
CA VAL A 34 -9.21 -3.48 -2.16
C VAL A 34 -7.93 -4.31 -2.20
N PHE A 35 -7.11 -4.09 -3.24
CA PHE A 35 -5.78 -4.70 -3.34
C PHE A 35 -4.76 -3.94 -2.48
N VAL A 36 -4.10 -4.63 -1.55
CA VAL A 36 -2.96 -4.09 -0.81
C VAL A 36 -1.70 -4.28 -1.65
N ASP A 37 -1.25 -3.20 -2.31
CA ASP A 37 -0.06 -3.21 -3.17
C ASP A 37 1.24 -3.20 -2.34
N TYR A 38 1.58 -4.37 -1.78
CA TYR A 38 2.81 -4.58 -1.01
C TYR A 38 4.08 -4.26 -1.82
N ASN A 39 4.02 -4.32 -3.15
CA ASN A 39 5.15 -4.02 -4.02
C ASN A 39 5.45 -2.52 -4.13
N GLN A 40 4.61 -1.61 -3.62
CA GLN A 40 4.99 -0.19 -3.49
C GLN A 40 6.21 0.03 -2.59
N ASN A 41 6.52 -0.95 -1.73
CA ASN A 41 7.68 -0.94 -0.85
C ASN A 41 8.95 -1.55 -1.48
N ALA A 42 8.89 -1.93 -2.76
CA ALA A 42 10.06 -2.28 -3.54
C ALA A 42 10.79 -1.01 -4.04
N ARG A 43 12.01 -1.15 -4.53
CA ARG A 43 12.80 -0.03 -5.06
C ARG A 43 12.21 0.50 -6.38
N ASP A 44 12.43 1.77 -6.70
CA ASP A 44 12.03 2.39 -7.97
C ASP A 44 10.52 2.25 -8.31
N ARG A 45 9.69 2.36 -7.27
CA ARG A 45 8.22 2.41 -7.40
C ARG A 45 7.73 3.84 -7.35
N THR A 46 6.68 4.11 -8.13
CA THR A 46 6.08 5.43 -8.20
C THR A 46 5.06 5.63 -7.09
N ILE A 47 5.34 6.59 -6.20
CA ILE A 47 4.40 7.06 -5.18
C ILE A 47 4.26 8.58 -5.28
N ALA A 48 3.02 9.05 -5.29
CA ALA A 48 2.76 10.49 -5.26
C ALA A 48 3.12 11.03 -3.87
N SER A 49 3.87 12.13 -3.81
CA SER A 49 4.21 12.76 -2.53
C SER A 49 2.98 13.42 -1.91
N ALA A 50 3.01 13.65 -0.59
CA ALA A 50 2.05 14.55 0.05
C ALA A 50 2.03 15.90 -0.68
N TYR A 51 0.82 16.47 -0.82
CA TYR A 51 0.52 17.71 -1.51
C TYR A 51 0.87 17.77 -3.01
N SER A 52 1.28 16.65 -3.64
CA SER A 52 1.47 16.63 -5.08
C SER A 52 0.14 16.65 -5.84
N LEU A 53 0.12 17.37 -6.96
CA LEU A 53 -0.98 17.34 -7.92
C LEU A 53 -1.02 16.01 -8.67
N ARG A 54 -2.23 15.58 -9.00
CA ARG A 54 -2.47 14.42 -9.86
C ARG A 54 -2.91 14.90 -11.25
N PRO A 55 -2.42 14.28 -12.34
CA PRO A 55 -2.80 14.64 -13.70
C PRO A 55 -4.19 14.10 -14.03
N ARG A 56 -5.21 14.65 -13.37
CA ARG A 56 -6.63 14.30 -13.52
C ARG A 56 -7.47 15.58 -13.63
N PRO A 57 -8.66 15.53 -14.25
CA PRO A 57 -9.59 16.66 -14.26
C PRO A 57 -9.81 17.22 -12.85
N GLY A 58 -9.84 18.55 -12.73
CA GLY A 58 -9.96 19.24 -11.44
C GLY A 58 -8.65 19.41 -10.66
N ALA A 59 -7.52 18.89 -11.17
CA ALA A 59 -6.19 18.96 -10.53
C ALA A 59 -6.21 18.56 -9.04
N PRO A 60 -6.66 17.32 -8.71
CA PRO A 60 -6.72 16.86 -7.34
C PRO A 60 -5.34 16.73 -6.71
N VAL A 61 -5.28 16.85 -5.38
CA VAL A 61 -4.06 16.89 -4.57
C VAL A 61 -4.02 15.68 -3.65
N SER A 62 -2.86 15.04 -3.53
CA SER A 62 -2.61 13.98 -2.55
C SER A 62 -2.54 14.58 -1.14
N THR A 63 -3.70 14.79 -0.52
CA THR A 63 -3.86 15.64 0.67
C THR A 63 -3.81 14.80 1.96
N PRO A 64 -2.87 15.06 2.89
CA PRO A 64 -2.89 14.47 4.23
C PRO A 64 -4.19 14.76 4.99
N LEU A 65 -4.64 13.80 5.77
CA LEU A 65 -5.90 13.84 6.52
C LEU A 65 -5.71 13.25 7.92
N ARG A 66 -6.56 13.67 8.85
CA ARG A 66 -6.70 13.04 10.16
C ARG A 66 -7.56 11.77 10.02
N TRP A 67 -7.38 10.80 10.93
CA TRP A 67 -8.09 9.52 10.85
C TRP A 67 -9.62 9.63 10.83
N ASP A 68 -10.17 10.61 11.54
CA ASP A 68 -11.61 10.91 11.57
C ASP A 68 -12.12 11.63 10.32
N GLU A 69 -11.25 12.14 9.45
CA GLU A 69 -11.63 12.75 8.17
C GLU A 69 -11.68 11.72 7.03
N VAL A 70 -10.98 10.58 7.18
CA VAL A 70 -10.79 9.60 6.09
C VAL A 70 -12.10 8.98 5.61
N THR A 71 -13.11 8.82 6.48
CA THR A 71 -14.39 8.19 6.12
C THR A 71 -15.32 9.13 5.35
N ASP A 72 -15.13 10.43 5.50
CA ASP A 72 -16.11 11.44 5.09
C ASP A 72 -15.61 12.29 3.91
N VAL A 73 -14.30 12.28 3.64
CA VAL A 73 -13.69 13.04 2.55
C VAL A 73 -14.12 12.50 1.18
N ASP A 74 -14.48 13.41 0.26
CA ASP A 74 -14.39 13.12 -1.17
C ASP A 74 -13.00 13.56 -1.69
N PRO A 75 -12.16 12.65 -2.22
CA PRO A 75 -10.89 13.02 -2.81
C PRO A 75 -10.99 14.04 -3.95
N GLN A 76 -12.16 14.21 -4.58
CA GLN A 76 -12.41 15.22 -5.61
C GLN A 76 -12.53 16.63 -5.05
N ASP A 77 -12.83 16.79 -3.75
CA ASP A 77 -12.89 18.09 -3.09
C ASP A 77 -11.49 18.60 -2.72
N CYS A 78 -10.48 17.73 -2.74
CA CYS A 78 -9.09 18.06 -2.45
C CYS A 78 -8.35 18.44 -3.74
N THR A 79 -8.32 19.74 -4.09
CA THR A 79 -7.79 20.24 -5.36
C THR A 79 -6.76 21.35 -5.16
N LEU A 80 -6.06 21.71 -6.25
CA LEU A 80 -5.20 22.89 -6.31
C LEU A 80 -5.88 24.17 -5.78
N HIS A 81 -7.19 24.29 -5.96
CA HIS A 81 -7.95 25.49 -5.61
C HIS A 81 -8.50 25.48 -4.19
N THR A 82 -8.70 24.30 -3.59
CA THR A 82 -9.35 24.16 -2.28
C THR A 82 -8.35 23.87 -1.15
N VAL A 83 -7.29 23.09 -1.42
CA VAL A 83 -6.30 22.70 -0.40
C VAL A 83 -5.59 23.88 0.25
N PRO A 84 -5.18 24.95 -0.47
CA PRO A 84 -4.57 26.12 0.19
C PRO A 84 -5.48 26.77 1.25
N GLY A 85 -6.79 26.81 1.01
CA GLY A 85 -7.78 27.31 1.97
C GLY A 85 -7.94 26.37 3.16
N LEU A 86 -7.99 25.06 2.91
CA LEU A 86 -8.04 24.03 3.95
C LEU A 86 -6.85 24.14 4.91
N LEU A 87 -5.62 24.30 4.38
CA LEU A 87 -4.40 24.43 5.17
C LEU A 87 -4.35 25.68 6.05
N GLN A 88 -5.05 26.75 5.69
CA GLN A 88 -5.13 27.96 6.52
C GLN A 88 -6.11 27.79 7.70
N GLN A 89 -7.04 26.85 7.59
CA GLN A 89 -8.13 26.66 8.54
C GLN A 89 -7.86 25.60 9.61
N ARG A 90 -6.79 24.81 9.45
CA ARG A 90 -6.47 23.70 10.37
C ARG A 90 -4.96 23.48 10.52
N PRO A 91 -4.50 22.89 11.64
CA PRO A 91 -3.12 22.41 11.77
C PRO A 91 -2.82 21.23 10.82
N ASP A 92 -1.54 21.02 10.53
CA ASP A 92 -1.09 19.90 9.69
C ASP A 92 -1.41 18.54 10.33
N PRO A 93 -2.19 17.65 9.67
CA PRO A 93 -2.46 16.30 10.18
C PRO A 93 -1.21 15.45 10.41
N HIS A 94 -0.11 15.76 9.72
CA HIS A 94 1.15 15.03 9.83
C HIS A 94 2.18 15.71 10.74
N GLN A 95 1.80 16.75 11.50
CA GLN A 95 2.74 17.51 12.34
C GLN A 95 3.64 16.64 13.22
N ALA A 96 3.10 15.55 13.78
CA ALA A 96 3.82 14.66 14.69
C ALA A 96 4.50 13.45 14.01
N ILE A 97 4.51 13.35 12.67
CA ILE A 97 4.94 12.14 11.95
C ILE A 97 6.41 11.77 12.25
N ASP A 98 7.27 12.77 12.41
CA ASP A 98 8.70 12.58 12.67
C ASP A 98 9.06 12.60 14.17
N GLU A 99 8.09 12.82 15.06
CA GLU A 99 8.33 12.89 16.50
C GLU A 99 8.67 11.52 17.11
N ARG A 100 8.24 10.43 16.45
CA ARG A 100 8.46 9.07 16.94
C ARG A 100 8.76 8.09 15.81
N ALA A 101 9.91 7.44 15.90
CA ALA A 101 10.22 6.25 15.10
C ALA A 101 9.62 4.99 15.74
N TYR A 102 9.10 4.10 14.91
CA TYR A 102 8.56 2.80 15.32
C TYR A 102 9.41 1.66 14.72
N GLY A 103 9.58 0.59 15.50
CA GLY A 103 10.21 -0.65 15.04
C GLY A 103 9.29 -1.45 14.12
N LEU A 104 9.86 -2.44 13.42
CA LEU A 104 9.12 -3.36 12.55
C LEU A 104 9.04 -4.78 13.12
N ASP A 105 9.48 -5.00 14.36
CA ASP A 105 9.69 -6.32 14.96
C ASP A 105 8.42 -7.18 14.92
N GLU A 106 7.28 -6.64 15.34
CA GLU A 106 5.99 -7.34 15.31
C GLU A 106 5.60 -7.78 13.88
N LEU A 107 5.81 -6.91 12.90
CA LEU A 107 5.49 -7.22 11.50
C LEU A 107 6.44 -8.28 10.92
N LEU A 108 7.71 -8.29 11.36
CA LEU A 108 8.67 -9.31 10.99
C LEU A 108 8.36 -10.66 11.66
N GLU A 109 7.85 -10.65 12.89
CA GLU A 109 7.36 -11.86 13.56
C GLU A 109 6.13 -12.43 12.84
N TRP A 110 5.20 -11.58 12.40
CA TRP A 110 4.06 -12.00 11.59
C TRP A 110 4.51 -12.61 10.26
N TYR A 111 5.47 -11.98 9.57
CA TYR A 111 6.06 -12.55 8.36
C TYR A 111 6.69 -13.91 8.63
N ALA A 112 7.51 -14.04 9.69
CA ALA A 112 8.15 -15.31 10.04
C ALA A 112 7.14 -16.41 10.43
N ARG A 113 6.01 -16.04 11.07
CA ARG A 113 4.89 -16.96 11.31
C ARG A 113 4.30 -17.46 10.00
N ASP A 114 4.06 -16.56 9.05
CA ASP A 114 3.50 -16.90 7.75
C ASP A 114 4.48 -17.79 6.95
N GLU A 115 5.79 -17.52 6.99
CA GLU A 115 6.82 -18.38 6.39
C GLU A 115 6.81 -19.80 6.96
N ARG A 116 6.72 -19.94 8.29
CA ARG A 116 6.59 -21.26 8.95
C ARG A 116 5.32 -22.00 8.56
N ALA A 117 4.26 -21.27 8.19
CA ALA A 117 3.01 -21.83 7.68
C ALA A 117 3.05 -22.13 6.16
N GLY A 118 4.19 -21.93 5.49
CA GLY A 118 4.35 -22.16 4.05
C GLY A 118 3.97 -20.97 3.17
N HIS A 119 3.64 -19.83 3.76
CA HIS A 119 3.34 -18.59 3.06
C HIS A 119 4.58 -17.69 3.03
N GLY A 120 5.50 -18.00 2.12
CA GLY A 120 6.79 -17.31 1.94
C GLY A 120 6.70 -15.94 1.25
N ASP A 121 7.71 -15.58 0.47
CA ASP A 121 7.70 -14.33 -0.30
C ASP A 121 6.58 -14.30 -1.36
N MET A 122 6.19 -13.10 -1.80
CA MET A 122 5.18 -12.88 -2.84
C MET A 122 5.82 -12.39 -4.15
N PRO A 123 5.14 -12.55 -5.30
CA PRO A 123 5.70 -12.12 -6.58
C PRO A 123 6.06 -10.63 -6.62
N TYR A 124 7.17 -10.32 -7.30
CA TYR A 124 7.53 -8.97 -7.71
C TYR A 124 6.80 -8.59 -9.00
N PRO A 125 6.75 -7.29 -9.35
CA PRO A 125 6.25 -6.88 -10.65
C PRO A 125 7.02 -7.55 -11.80
N PRO A 126 6.36 -7.91 -12.92
CA PRO A 126 6.99 -8.64 -14.03
C PRO A 126 8.26 -7.98 -14.55
N ASP A 127 8.27 -6.64 -14.62
CA ASP A 127 9.37 -5.86 -15.19
C ASP A 127 10.44 -5.46 -14.16
N TYR A 128 10.36 -5.98 -12.93
CA TYR A 128 11.25 -5.57 -11.85
C TYR A 128 12.64 -6.25 -11.97
N PRO A 129 13.74 -5.51 -12.18
CA PRO A 129 15.06 -6.09 -12.40
C PRO A 129 15.54 -6.92 -11.21
N LYS A 130 16.28 -7.99 -11.46
CA LYS A 130 16.94 -8.79 -10.42
C LYS A 130 18.29 -8.17 -10.10
N MET A 131 18.63 -8.10 -8.81
CA MET A 131 19.96 -7.69 -8.37
C MET A 131 20.92 -8.88 -8.37
N GLU A 132 22.22 -8.63 -8.55
CA GLU A 132 23.25 -9.64 -8.40
C GLU A 132 23.27 -10.18 -6.95
N GLY A 133 23.23 -11.50 -6.78
CA GLY A 133 23.16 -12.15 -5.47
C GLY A 133 21.76 -12.21 -4.83
N GLU A 134 20.71 -11.76 -5.53
CA GLU A 134 19.35 -11.82 -5.00
C GLU A 134 18.82 -13.27 -4.93
N PRO A 135 18.17 -13.69 -3.83
CA PRO A 135 17.56 -15.02 -3.72
C PRO A 135 16.47 -15.26 -4.76
N VAL A 136 16.16 -16.53 -5.00
CA VAL A 136 15.15 -16.93 -6.01
C VAL A 136 13.77 -16.39 -5.61
N ARG A 137 13.27 -15.43 -6.39
CA ARG A 137 11.90 -14.90 -6.25
C ARG A 137 10.87 -15.97 -6.56
N VAL A 138 9.78 -15.97 -5.80
CA VAL A 138 8.59 -16.76 -6.12
C VAL A 138 8.07 -16.35 -7.49
N GLN A 139 8.12 -17.29 -8.43
CA GLN A 139 7.55 -17.07 -9.76
C GLN A 139 6.03 -17.10 -9.66
N PRO A 140 5.33 -16.22 -10.37
CA PRO A 140 3.89 -16.30 -10.44
C PRO A 140 3.46 -17.65 -11.05
N SER A 141 2.81 -18.52 -10.29
CA SER A 141 2.16 -19.70 -10.85
C SER A 141 0.86 -19.26 -11.53
N ARG A 142 0.77 -19.39 -12.85
CA ARG A 142 -0.53 -19.35 -13.53
C ARG A 142 -1.35 -20.53 -13.00
N ALA A 143 -2.54 -20.27 -12.46
CA ALA A 143 -3.55 -21.31 -12.38
C ALA A 143 -3.85 -21.69 -13.84
N ARG A 144 -3.42 -22.88 -14.27
CA ARG A 144 -3.93 -23.45 -15.52
C ARG A 144 -5.41 -23.73 -15.26
N GLU A 145 -6.29 -23.06 -15.98
CA GLU A 145 -7.68 -23.49 -16.10
C GLU A 145 -7.64 -24.97 -16.54
N GLN A 146 -8.23 -25.83 -15.72
CA GLN A 146 -8.58 -27.21 -16.09
C GLN A 146 -9.98 -27.20 -16.67
#